data_AF-A0A5K7ZU67-F1
#
_entry.id   AF-A0A5K7ZU67-F1
#
_cell.length_a   1.000
_cell.length_b   1.000
_cell.length_c   1.000
_cell.angle_alpha   90.00
_cell.angle_beta   90.00
_cell.angle_gamma   90.00
#
_symmetry.space_group_name_H-M   'P 1'
#
loop_
_entity.id
_entity.type
_entity.pdbx_description
1 polymer ?
#
loop_
_entity_poly.entity_id
_entity_poly.type
_entity_poly.pdbx_seq_one_letter_code
_entity_poly.pdbx_strand_id
1 'polypeptide(L)'
;MTLFFHDLPYDVNGLAWRPRINALRIETTANDVSFFKHYRTVEHRNGTTSKKLAQMKKGIYSIGALQKLLLDLNRRYLQFISDLTDPSAGVKKLEKVTTTVVENHRPYKGFNFFDNDDQEVFLAIASGEFTISGFQNKHLRQKINSKNTSQISRILKRLRTHGLIKKVAKTYKYYLTRFGSRVITMGLKLRELYIIPELAGLA
;
A
#
# COMPACT_ATOMS: atom_id res chain seq x y z
N MET A 1 9.53 -3.47 -28.71
CA MET A 1 8.37 -2.89 -28.00
C MET A 1 8.94 -1.87 -27.04
N THR A 2 8.75 -0.58 -27.32
CA THR A 2 9.25 0.50 -26.45
C THR A 2 8.04 1.11 -25.78
N LEU A 3 8.03 1.10 -24.45
CA LEU A 3 6.96 1.68 -23.64
C LEU A 3 7.36 3.11 -23.26
N PHE A 4 6.53 4.08 -23.61
CA PHE A 4 6.70 5.46 -23.17
C PHE A 4 5.64 5.76 -22.11
N PHE A 5 6.09 6.19 -20.93
CA PHE A 5 5.23 6.73 -19.89
C PHE A 5 5.23 8.26 -20.05
N HIS A 6 4.07 8.83 -20.33
CA HIS A 6 3.92 10.29 -20.39
C HIS A 6 2.90 10.72 -19.34
N ASP A 7 3.38 11.30 -18.25
CA ASP A 7 2.55 12.16 -17.41
C ASP A 7 2.34 13.46 -18.20
N LEU A 8 1.08 13.88 -18.37
CA LEU A 8 0.75 15.14 -19.02
C LEU A 8 0.54 16.22 -17.96
N PRO A 9 1.46 17.19 -17.78
CA PRO A 9 1.14 18.41 -17.08
C PRO A 9 0.81 19.49 -18.11
N TYR A 10 -0.40 20.03 -18.06
CA TYR A 10 -0.63 21.34 -18.67
C TYR A 10 -1.49 22.19 -17.76
N ASP A 11 -0.98 23.36 -17.42
CA ASP A 11 -1.79 24.52 -17.09
C ASP A 11 -1.13 25.76 -17.72
N VAL A 12 -1.90 26.45 -18.55
CA VAL A 12 -1.74 27.89 -18.81
C VAL A 12 -3.15 28.49 -18.85
N ASN A 13 -3.44 29.22 -17.79
CA ASN A 13 -4.54 30.19 -17.59
C ASN A 13 -5.85 29.68 -16.97
N GLY A 14 -5.96 29.91 -15.66
CA GLY A 14 -7.07 30.67 -15.06
C GLY A 14 -8.40 29.95 -14.84
N LEU A 15 -8.72 29.70 -13.57
CA LEU A 15 -10.08 29.53 -13.00
C LEU A 15 -10.96 28.40 -13.59
N ALA A 16 -10.78 27.17 -13.08
CA ALA A 16 -11.89 26.24 -12.82
C ALA A 16 -11.44 25.08 -11.92
N TRP A 17 -12.13 24.88 -10.78
CA TRP A 17 -12.07 23.62 -10.03
C TRP A 17 -12.55 22.48 -10.94
N ARG A 18 -11.64 21.60 -11.37
CA ARG A 18 -11.98 20.28 -11.93
C ARG A 18 -11.26 19.19 -11.16
N PRO A 19 -11.89 18.02 -10.91
CA PRO A 19 -11.21 16.90 -10.31
C PRO A 19 -10.03 16.54 -11.24
N ARG A 20 -8.80 16.69 -10.74
CA ARG A 20 -7.58 16.34 -11.48
C ARG A 20 -7.57 14.82 -11.68
N ILE A 21 -8.15 14.36 -12.77
CA ILE A 21 -8.03 12.97 -13.21
C ILE A 21 -6.62 12.84 -13.79
N ASN A 22 -5.76 12.11 -13.08
CA ASN A 22 -4.52 11.61 -13.66
C ASN A 22 -4.89 10.33 -14.43
N ALA A 23 -4.91 10.40 -15.76
CA ALA A 23 -5.18 9.26 -16.62
C ALA A 23 -3.85 8.67 -17.14
N LEU A 24 -3.58 7.41 -16.79
CA LEU A 24 -2.45 6.68 -17.34
C LEU A 24 -2.77 6.28 -18.80
N ARG A 25 -1.99 6.79 -19.77
CA ARG A 25 -2.03 6.35 -21.17
C ARG A 25 -0.86 5.40 -21.43
N ILE A 26 -1.17 4.18 -21.86
CA ILE A 26 -0.15 3.21 -22.31
C ILE A 26 -0.27 3.05 -23.81
N GLU A 27 0.83 3.22 -24.51
CA GLU A 27 0.94 3.01 -25.94
C GLU A 27 1.88 1.84 -26.25
N THR A 28 1.49 0.99 -27.19
CA THR A 28 2.35 -0.10 -27.67
C THR A 28 2.76 0.18 -29.10
N THR A 29 4.07 0.26 -29.33
CA THR A 29 4.64 0.32 -30.66
C THR A 29 5.36 -0.98 -30.99
N ALA A 30 5.14 -1.50 -32.21
CA ALA A 30 5.74 -2.72 -32.71
C ALA A 30 6.47 -2.43 -34.03
N ASN A 31 7.80 -2.37 -33.97
CA ASN A 31 8.65 -2.16 -35.15
C ASN A 31 8.73 -3.42 -36.03
N ASP A 32 8.79 -4.58 -35.38
CA ASP A 32 8.72 -5.90 -36.02
C ASP A 32 7.44 -6.62 -35.56
N VAL A 33 6.54 -6.86 -36.50
CA VAL A 33 5.25 -7.55 -36.24
C VAL A 33 5.37 -9.06 -36.46
N SER A 34 6.46 -9.56 -37.05
CA SER A 34 6.65 -10.98 -37.36
C SER A 34 6.76 -11.86 -36.10
N PHE A 35 7.08 -11.23 -34.95
CA PHE A 35 7.00 -11.84 -33.62
C PHE A 35 5.59 -12.37 -33.31
N PHE A 36 4.54 -11.70 -33.78
CA PHE A 36 3.17 -12.10 -33.51
C PHE A 36 2.70 -13.14 -34.52
N LYS A 37 1.95 -14.14 -34.04
CA LYS A 37 1.28 -15.12 -34.90
C LYS A 37 -0.23 -14.85 -34.93
N HIS A 38 -0.83 -14.99 -36.09
CA HIS A 38 -2.29 -14.92 -36.28
C HIS A 38 -2.72 -15.91 -37.35
N TYR A 39 -4.00 -16.29 -37.30
CA TYR A 39 -4.59 -17.11 -38.36
C TYR A 39 -4.77 -16.26 -39.62
N ARG A 40 -4.14 -16.70 -40.71
CA ARG A 40 -4.25 -16.05 -42.03
C ARG A 40 -4.22 -17.08 -43.14
N THR A 41 -4.69 -16.67 -44.30
CA THR A 41 -4.43 -17.37 -45.56
C THR A 41 -2.96 -17.17 -45.94
N VAL A 42 -2.27 -18.27 -46.17
CA VAL A 42 -0.88 -18.32 -46.65
C VAL A 42 -0.92 -18.92 -48.05
N GLU A 43 -0.47 -18.14 -49.02
CA GLU A 43 -0.24 -18.58 -50.38
C GLU A 43 1.12 -19.30 -50.45
N HIS A 44 1.11 -20.48 -51.04
CA HIS A 44 2.30 -21.30 -51.24
C HIS A 44 2.86 -21.08 -52.63
N ARG A 45 4.15 -21.40 -52.83
CA ARG A 45 4.82 -21.26 -54.13
C ARG A 45 4.16 -22.04 -55.27
N ASN A 46 3.41 -23.09 -54.93
CA ASN A 46 2.65 -23.92 -55.88
C ASN A 46 1.25 -23.34 -56.19
N GLY A 47 0.94 -22.11 -55.78
CA GLY A 47 -0.36 -21.45 -56.03
C GLY A 47 -1.50 -21.89 -55.10
N THR A 48 -1.28 -22.90 -54.26
CA THR A 48 -2.30 -23.33 -53.28
C THR A 48 -2.38 -22.34 -52.11
N THR A 49 -3.55 -22.23 -51.50
CA THR A 49 -3.76 -21.39 -50.31
C THR A 49 -4.17 -22.25 -49.12
N SER A 50 -3.67 -21.91 -47.94
CA SER A 50 -4.03 -22.61 -46.69
C SER A 50 -4.25 -21.62 -45.56
N LYS A 51 -5.27 -21.84 -44.74
CA LYS A 51 -5.44 -21.10 -43.48
C LYS A 51 -4.59 -21.77 -42.40
N LYS A 52 -3.60 -21.05 -41.89
CA LYS A 52 -2.76 -21.54 -40.79
C LYS A 52 -2.35 -20.41 -39.86
N LEU A 53 -1.99 -20.78 -38.63
CA LEU A 53 -1.34 -19.87 -37.69
C LEU A 53 0.07 -19.56 -38.22
N ALA A 54 0.29 -18.33 -38.65
CA ALA A 54 1.55 -17.89 -39.24
C ALA A 54 1.97 -16.52 -38.70
N GLN A 55 3.26 -16.21 -38.84
CA GLN A 55 3.80 -14.90 -38.48
C GLN A 55 3.03 -13.79 -39.20
N MET A 56 2.78 -12.71 -38.49
CA MET A 56 2.12 -11.54 -39.03
C MET A 56 3.05 -10.85 -40.03
N LYS A 57 2.52 -10.51 -41.21
CA LYS A 57 3.28 -9.73 -42.19
C LYS A 57 2.92 -8.26 -42.01
N LYS A 58 3.89 -7.37 -42.17
CA LYS A 58 3.64 -5.94 -42.23
C LYS A 58 2.85 -5.63 -43.50
N GLY A 59 1.64 -5.11 -43.36
CA GLY A 59 0.75 -4.81 -44.48
C GLY A 59 -0.65 -4.43 -44.01
N ILE A 60 -1.44 -3.79 -44.89
CA ILE A 60 -2.76 -3.23 -44.56
C ILE A 60 -3.72 -4.31 -44.04
N TYR A 61 -3.66 -5.52 -44.62
CA TYR A 61 -4.49 -6.65 -44.23
C TYR A 61 -4.26 -7.17 -42.80
N SER A 62 -3.10 -6.88 -42.20
CA SER A 62 -2.77 -7.31 -40.84
C SER A 62 -3.19 -6.29 -39.77
N ILE A 63 -3.62 -5.07 -40.15
CA ILE A 63 -3.88 -3.97 -39.21
C ILE A 63 -4.95 -4.33 -38.18
N GLY A 64 -6.08 -4.91 -38.61
CA GLY A 64 -7.16 -5.26 -37.68
C GLY A 64 -6.73 -6.33 -36.67
N ALA A 65 -5.99 -7.35 -37.12
CA ALA A 65 -5.47 -8.39 -36.24
C ALA A 65 -4.38 -7.84 -35.29
N LEU A 66 -3.52 -6.94 -35.78
CA LEU A 66 -2.50 -6.27 -34.98
C LEU A 66 -3.14 -5.39 -33.91
N GLN A 67 -4.14 -4.58 -34.25
CA GLN A 67 -4.84 -3.70 -33.31
C GLN A 67 -5.43 -4.49 -32.14
N LYS A 68 -6.14 -5.59 -32.43
CA LYS A 68 -6.72 -6.44 -31.40
C LYS A 68 -5.65 -7.04 -30.49
N LEU A 69 -4.57 -7.53 -31.10
CA LEU A 69 -3.47 -8.14 -30.36
C LEU A 69 -2.76 -7.13 -29.44
N LEU A 70 -2.49 -5.91 -29.92
CA LEU A 70 -1.88 -4.85 -29.12
C LEU A 70 -2.81 -4.39 -27.98
N LEU A 71 -4.12 -4.33 -28.23
CA LEU A 71 -5.10 -4.04 -27.18
C LEU A 71 -5.09 -5.11 -26.09
N ASP A 72 -5.09 -6.39 -26.47
CA ASP A 72 -5.07 -7.52 -25.53
C ASP A 72 -3.73 -7.60 -24.77
N LEU A 73 -2.61 -7.20 -25.39
CA LEU A 73 -1.33 -7.02 -24.70
C LEU A 73 -1.40 -5.93 -23.64
N ASN A 74 -1.91 -4.75 -24.00
CA ASN A 74 -2.07 -3.64 -23.06
C ASN A 74 -2.97 -4.03 -21.88
N ARG A 75 -4.07 -4.74 -22.13
CA ARG A 75 -4.94 -5.26 -21.07
C ARG A 75 -4.21 -6.21 -20.12
N ARG A 76 -3.47 -7.19 -20.66
CA ARG A 76 -2.69 -8.13 -19.84
C ARG A 76 -1.59 -7.44 -19.04
N TYR A 77 -0.93 -6.46 -19.66
CA TYR A 77 0.11 -5.69 -18.99
C TYR A 77 -0.45 -4.77 -17.89
N LEU A 78 -1.59 -4.13 -18.14
CA LEU A 78 -2.32 -3.35 -17.12
C LEU A 78 -2.80 -4.23 -15.97
N GLN A 79 -3.32 -5.42 -16.25
CA GLN A 79 -3.70 -6.37 -15.21
C GLN A 79 -2.49 -6.74 -14.36
N PHE A 80 -1.36 -7.09 -15.00
CA PHE A 80 -0.12 -7.39 -14.30
C PHE A 80 0.35 -6.25 -13.39
N ILE A 81 0.33 -5.00 -13.88
CA ILE A 81 0.69 -3.83 -13.06
C ILE A 81 -0.32 -3.62 -11.93
N SER A 82 -1.61 -3.81 -12.19
CA SER A 82 -2.66 -3.65 -11.17
C SER A 82 -2.57 -4.68 -10.06
N ASP A 83 -2.05 -5.87 -10.36
CA ASP A 83 -1.84 -6.93 -9.37
C ASP A 83 -0.60 -6.64 -8.49
N LEU A 84 0.31 -5.77 -8.93
CA LEU A 84 1.41 -5.30 -8.09
C LEU A 84 0.84 -4.42 -6.97
N THR A 85 0.98 -4.88 -5.72
CA THR A 85 0.58 -4.11 -4.55
C THR A 85 1.43 -2.85 -4.43
N ASP A 86 0.81 -1.66 -4.53
CA ASP A 86 1.49 -0.39 -4.22
C ASP A 86 1.66 -0.23 -2.69
N PRO A 87 2.91 -0.29 -2.16
CA PRO A 87 3.15 -0.14 -0.74
C PRO A 87 3.08 1.32 -0.27
N SER A 88 2.92 2.32 -1.16
CA SER A 88 2.97 3.74 -0.83
C SER A 88 1.98 4.14 0.27
N ALA A 89 0.78 3.56 0.25
CA ALA A 89 -0.20 3.75 1.31
C ALA A 89 0.24 3.14 2.66
N GLY A 90 1.04 2.08 2.62
CA GLY A 90 1.70 1.48 3.78
C GLY A 90 2.83 2.35 4.31
N VAL A 91 3.69 2.90 3.44
CA VAL A 91 4.79 3.80 3.81
C VAL A 91 4.26 5.02 4.57
N LYS A 92 3.26 5.71 4.02
CA LYS A 92 2.63 6.87 4.69
C LYS A 92 2.03 6.52 6.06
N LYS A 93 1.49 5.31 6.21
CA LYS A 93 0.94 4.82 7.48
C LYS A 93 2.04 4.49 8.49
N LEU A 94 3.16 3.94 8.04
CA LEU A 94 4.33 3.66 8.87
C LEU A 94 4.92 4.98 9.37
N GLU A 95 5.20 5.93 8.47
CA GLU A 95 5.70 7.27 8.80
C GLU A 95 4.80 7.99 9.81
N LYS A 96 3.48 7.88 9.67
CA LYS A 96 2.53 8.47 10.62
C LYS A 96 2.72 7.95 12.06
N VAL A 97 3.16 6.70 12.22
CA VAL A 97 3.34 6.06 13.52
C VAL A 97 4.75 6.29 14.07
N THR A 98 5.76 6.26 13.21
CA THR A 98 7.18 6.28 13.61
C THR A 98 7.77 7.68 13.68
N THR A 99 7.24 8.65 12.93
CA THR A 99 7.74 10.03 12.90
C THR A 99 7.17 10.85 14.05
N THR A 100 7.99 11.73 14.63
CA THR A 100 7.58 12.69 15.67
C THR A 100 6.52 13.66 15.15
N VAL A 101 5.44 13.85 15.91
CA VAL A 101 4.36 14.80 15.59
C VAL A 101 4.39 15.94 16.60
N VAL A 102 4.33 17.19 16.12
CA VAL A 102 4.21 18.38 16.99
C VAL A 102 2.74 18.77 17.10
N GLU A 103 2.22 18.80 18.32
CA GLU A 103 0.85 19.22 18.62
C GLU A 103 0.88 20.25 19.76
N ASN A 104 0.24 21.41 19.58
CA ASN A 104 0.24 22.51 20.56
C ASN A 104 1.65 22.93 21.03
N HIS A 105 2.58 23.09 20.08
CA HIS A 105 3.99 23.45 20.35
C HIS A 105 4.75 22.43 21.21
N ARG A 106 4.25 21.19 21.32
CA ARG A 106 4.91 20.11 22.04
C ARG A 106 5.21 18.95 21.10
N PRO A 107 6.46 18.47 21.03
CA PRO A 107 6.80 17.30 20.23
C PRO A 107 6.36 16.01 20.94
N TYR A 108 5.72 15.12 20.20
CA TYR A 108 5.38 13.76 20.60
C TYR A 108 6.16 12.79 19.72
N LYS A 109 7.10 12.06 20.33
CA LYS A 109 7.93 11.06 19.64
C LYS A 109 7.05 9.96 19.06
N GLY A 110 7.34 9.56 17.82
CA GLY A 110 6.73 8.38 17.22
C GLY A 110 7.06 7.09 17.99
N PHE A 111 6.41 6.01 17.61
CA PHE A 111 6.59 4.71 18.24
C PHE A 111 7.67 3.89 17.54
N ASN A 112 8.53 3.26 18.33
CA ASN A 112 9.49 2.28 17.88
C ASN A 112 8.98 0.87 18.22
N PHE A 113 8.79 0.02 17.20
CA PHE A 113 8.32 -1.35 17.39
C PHE A 113 9.36 -2.28 18.03
N PHE A 114 10.59 -1.83 18.24
CA PHE A 114 11.66 -2.63 18.85
C PHE A 114 12.15 -2.06 20.18
N ASP A 115 11.58 -0.93 20.62
CA ASP A 115 11.89 -0.34 21.92
C ASP A 115 11.05 -0.99 23.02
N ASN A 116 11.70 -1.40 24.12
CA ASN A 116 11.06 -2.13 25.20
C ASN A 116 9.93 -1.33 25.89
N ASP A 117 10.08 -0.01 26.04
CA ASP A 117 9.05 0.83 26.65
C ASP A 117 7.80 0.89 25.76
N ASP A 118 8.00 1.02 24.44
CA ASP A 118 6.89 1.04 23.49
C ASP A 118 6.22 -0.34 23.35
N GLN A 119 7.00 -1.42 23.44
CA GLN A 119 6.47 -2.79 23.48
C GLN A 119 5.59 -3.04 24.71
N GLU A 120 6.02 -2.61 25.90
CA GLU A 120 5.23 -2.73 27.12
C GLU A 120 3.87 -2.02 26.96
N VAL A 121 3.88 -0.82 26.38
CA VAL A 121 2.65 -0.07 26.08
C VAL A 121 1.76 -0.83 25.09
N PHE A 122 2.34 -1.37 24.01
CA PHE A 122 1.60 -2.10 22.97
C PHE A 122 0.97 -3.38 23.50
N LEU A 123 1.70 -4.17 24.30
CA LEU A 123 1.17 -5.36 24.96
C LEU A 123 0.04 -5.01 25.91
N ALA A 124 0.21 -3.97 26.72
CA ALA A 124 -0.79 -3.54 27.68
C ALA A 124 -2.10 -3.12 26.99
N ILE A 125 -2.02 -2.33 25.91
CA ILE A 125 -3.22 -1.88 25.18
C ILE A 125 -3.83 -2.94 24.27
N ALA A 126 -3.08 -3.96 23.85
CA ALA A 126 -3.57 -5.09 23.06
C ALA A 126 -4.43 -6.09 23.88
N SER A 127 -4.56 -5.89 25.20
CA SER A 127 -5.35 -6.77 26.06
C SER A 127 -6.82 -6.84 25.62
N GLY A 128 -7.38 -8.06 25.54
CA GLY A 128 -8.74 -8.30 25.07
C GLY A 128 -9.81 -7.52 25.86
N GLU A 129 -9.61 -7.37 27.17
CA GLU A 129 -10.51 -6.62 28.06
C GLU A 129 -10.66 -5.14 27.64
N PHE A 130 -9.61 -4.53 27.10
CA PHE A 130 -9.60 -3.15 26.63
C PHE A 130 -10.25 -3.00 25.26
N THR A 131 -10.28 -4.07 24.46
CA THR A 131 -11.03 -4.11 23.21
C THR A 131 -12.54 -4.12 23.48
N ILE A 132 -12.98 -4.89 24.49
CA ILE A 132 -14.39 -5.02 24.85
C ILE A 132 -14.90 -3.77 25.57
N SER A 133 -14.21 -3.36 26.63
CA SER A 133 -14.73 -2.36 27.58
C SER A 133 -14.07 -1.00 27.48
N GLY A 134 -13.02 -0.86 26.67
CA GLY A 134 -12.14 0.31 26.67
C GLY A 134 -11.27 0.39 27.91
N PHE A 135 -10.45 1.43 28.02
CA PHE A 135 -9.52 1.59 29.12
C PHE A 135 -9.39 3.03 29.59
N GLN A 136 -8.89 3.19 30.81
CA GLN A 136 -8.60 4.47 31.44
C GLN A 136 -7.15 4.47 31.93
N ASN A 137 -6.63 5.64 32.33
CA ASN A 137 -5.28 5.77 32.89
C ASN A 137 -5.03 4.75 34.02
N LYS A 138 -5.98 4.61 34.96
CA LYS A 138 -5.86 3.67 36.08
C LYS A 138 -5.66 2.21 35.64
N HIS A 139 -6.32 1.78 34.56
CA HIS A 139 -6.18 0.41 34.06
C HIS A 139 -4.81 0.20 33.41
N LEU A 140 -4.33 1.19 32.66
CA LEU A 140 -3.02 1.10 32.02
C LEU A 140 -1.88 1.11 33.05
N ARG A 141 -2.03 1.88 34.14
CA ARG A 141 -1.10 1.89 35.27
C ARG A 141 -1.04 0.55 36.01
N GLN A 142 -2.15 -0.18 36.10
CA GLN A 142 -2.18 -1.52 36.70
C GLN A 142 -1.41 -2.56 35.88
N LYS A 143 -1.31 -2.36 34.55
CA LYS A 143 -0.51 -3.25 33.68
C LYS A 143 0.95 -2.80 33.57
N ILE A 144 1.20 -1.50 33.65
CA ILE A 144 2.53 -0.89 33.49
C ILE A 144 2.97 -0.29 34.83
N ASN A 145 3.43 -1.16 35.74
CA ASN A 145 3.79 -0.77 37.11
C ASN A 145 5.04 0.14 37.17
N SER A 146 5.83 0.16 36.11
CA SER A 146 7.05 0.98 35.99
C SER A 146 6.76 2.47 35.81
N LYS A 147 5.51 2.88 35.49
CA LYS A 147 5.19 4.26 35.10
C LYS A 147 4.17 4.92 36.02
N ASN A 148 4.43 6.18 36.36
CA ASN A 148 3.55 7.00 37.17
C ASN A 148 2.35 7.56 36.37
N THR A 149 1.35 8.09 37.08
CA THR A 149 0.10 8.63 36.47
C THR A 149 0.36 9.71 35.41
N SER A 150 1.40 10.54 35.60
CA SER A 150 1.74 11.62 34.66
C SER A 150 2.38 11.08 33.37
N GLN A 151 3.23 10.05 33.49
CA GLN A 151 3.84 9.34 32.37
C GLN A 151 2.76 8.60 31.56
N ILE A 152 1.85 7.88 32.22
CA ILE A 152 0.71 7.23 31.55
C ILE A 152 -0.16 8.27 30.81
N SER A 153 -0.40 9.44 31.40
CA SER A 153 -1.16 10.50 30.73
C SER A 153 -0.46 11.01 29.48
N ARG A 154 0.88 11.16 29.51
CA ARG A 154 1.69 11.50 28.33
C ARG A 154 1.64 10.41 27.26
N ILE A 155 1.72 9.13 27.66
CA ILE A 155 1.58 7.99 26.74
C ILE A 155 0.21 7.98 26.07
N LEU A 156 -0.87 8.17 26.83
CA LEU A 156 -2.22 8.27 26.28
C LEU A 156 -2.36 9.43 25.30
N LYS A 157 -1.75 10.59 25.59
CA LYS A 157 -1.75 11.72 24.67
C LYS A 157 -0.97 11.38 23.40
N ARG A 158 0.23 10.82 23.52
CA ARG A 158 1.06 10.35 22.39
C ARG A 158 0.31 9.33 21.51
N LEU A 159 -0.30 8.29 22.09
CA LEU A 159 -1.13 7.31 21.39
C LEU A 159 -2.29 7.97 20.60
N ARG A 160 -2.89 9.03 21.15
CA ARG A 160 -3.96 9.79 20.45
C ARG A 160 -3.42 10.63 19.31
N THR A 161 -2.31 11.31 19.52
CA THR A 161 -1.69 12.18 18.51
C THR A 161 -1.30 11.37 17.26
N HIS A 162 -0.81 10.13 17.44
CA HIS A 162 -0.56 9.20 16.32
C HIS A 162 -1.81 8.47 15.80
N GLY A 163 -2.98 8.68 16.41
CA GLY A 163 -4.26 8.11 15.98
C GLY A 163 -4.45 6.62 16.30
N LEU A 164 -3.64 6.06 17.21
CA LEU A 164 -3.73 4.66 17.62
C LEU A 164 -4.94 4.43 18.55
N ILE A 165 -5.32 5.45 19.33
CA ILE A 165 -6.46 5.39 20.25
C ILE A 165 -7.37 6.60 20.07
N LYS A 166 -8.65 6.43 20.40
CA LYS A 166 -9.65 7.51 20.46
C LYS A 166 -10.19 7.66 21.88
N LYS A 167 -10.48 8.89 22.28
CA LYS A 167 -11.12 9.21 23.57
C LYS A 167 -12.64 9.29 23.36
N VAL A 168 -13.40 8.70 24.27
CA VAL A 168 -14.86 8.86 24.30
C VAL A 168 -15.21 10.24 24.86
N ALA A 169 -16.16 10.93 24.22
CA ALA A 169 -16.63 12.23 24.66
C ALA A 169 -17.15 12.18 26.10
N LYS A 170 -16.94 13.25 26.87
CA LYS A 170 -17.41 13.42 28.26
C LYS A 170 -16.96 12.33 29.26
N THR A 171 -15.99 11.49 28.91
CA THR A 171 -15.46 10.47 29.82
C THR A 171 -13.93 10.43 29.78
N TYR A 172 -13.30 9.69 30.69
CA TYR A 172 -11.87 9.40 30.67
C TYR A 172 -11.53 8.08 29.95
N LYS A 173 -12.48 7.51 29.20
CA LYS A 173 -12.34 6.22 28.55
C LYS A 173 -11.76 6.34 27.15
N TYR A 174 -10.88 5.41 26.80
CA TYR A 174 -10.21 5.28 25.52
C TYR A 174 -10.51 3.93 24.87
N TYR A 175 -10.50 3.90 23.54
CA TYR A 175 -10.60 2.70 22.74
C TYR A 175 -9.51 2.70 21.68
N LEU A 176 -9.03 1.51 21.31
CA LEU A 176 -8.20 1.37 20.11
C LEU A 176 -8.99 1.78 18.87
N THR A 177 -8.31 2.44 17.93
CA THR A 177 -8.84 2.63 16.59
C THR A 177 -8.58 1.39 15.74
N ARG A 178 -9.33 1.22 14.64
CA ARG A 178 -9.05 0.14 13.67
C ARG A 178 -7.63 0.22 13.12
N PHE A 179 -7.13 1.44 12.94
CA PHE A 179 -5.74 1.70 12.54
C PHE A 179 -4.76 1.24 13.63
N GLY A 180 -4.96 1.70 14.87
CA GLY A 180 -4.11 1.33 16.00
C GLY A 180 -4.06 -0.17 16.22
N SER A 181 -5.21 -0.86 16.18
CA SER A 181 -5.26 -2.32 16.36
C SER A 181 -4.42 -3.03 15.32
N ARG A 182 -4.56 -2.67 14.04
CA ARG A 182 -3.77 -3.27 12.96
C ARG A 182 -2.28 -2.99 13.11
N VAL A 183 -1.91 -1.77 13.45
CA VAL A 183 -0.50 -1.35 13.63
C VAL A 183 0.15 -2.12 14.77
N ILE A 184 -0.51 -2.18 15.93
CA ILE A 184 0.00 -2.85 17.13
C ILE A 184 0.10 -4.35 16.89
N THR A 185 -0.94 -4.98 16.35
CA THR A 185 -0.91 -6.41 16.03
C THR A 185 0.19 -6.72 15.01
N MET A 186 0.39 -5.88 14.00
CA MET A 186 1.47 -6.09 13.02
C MET A 186 2.85 -5.98 13.67
N GLY A 187 3.08 -4.94 14.48
CA GLY A 187 4.35 -4.74 15.18
C GLY A 187 4.68 -5.89 16.13
N LEU A 188 3.70 -6.33 16.93
CA LEU A 188 3.86 -7.48 17.83
C LEU A 188 4.12 -8.77 17.04
N LYS A 189 3.36 -9.04 15.97
CA LYS A 189 3.58 -10.22 15.11
C LYS A 189 4.95 -10.23 14.48
N LEU A 190 5.42 -9.09 13.95
CA LEU A 190 6.72 -8.98 13.31
C LEU A 190 7.84 -9.33 14.30
N ARG A 191 7.74 -8.81 15.53
CA ARG A 191 8.72 -9.08 16.58
C ARG A 191 8.71 -10.55 17.02
N GLU A 192 7.53 -11.05 17.40
CA GLU A 192 7.39 -12.38 18.03
C GLU A 192 7.54 -13.55 17.06
N LEU A 193 7.03 -13.40 15.83
CA LEU A 193 6.93 -14.53 14.89
C LEU A 193 8.06 -14.56 13.86
N TYR A 194 8.74 -13.43 13.63
CA TYR A 194 9.80 -13.35 12.63
C TYR A 194 11.14 -13.01 13.27
N ILE A 195 11.24 -11.92 14.02
CA ILE A 195 12.55 -11.45 14.48
C ILE A 195 13.11 -12.33 15.61
N ILE A 196 12.33 -12.63 16.65
CA ILE A 196 12.81 -13.44 17.77
C ILE A 196 13.22 -14.86 17.32
N PRO A 197 12.42 -15.60 16.53
CA PRO A 197 12.80 -16.94 16.08
C PRO A 197 14.05 -16.96 15.20
N GLU A 198 14.19 -16.01 14.26
CA GLU A 198 15.38 -15.91 13.40
C GLU A 198 16.64 -15.62 14.23
N LEU A 199 16.55 -14.74 15.22
CA LEU A 199 17.68 -14.47 16.12
C LEU A 199 18.01 -15.66 17.04
N ALA A 200 17.00 -16.42 17.46
CA ALA A 200 17.21 -17.63 18.25
C ALA A 200 17.91 -18.73 17.45
N GLY A 201 17.71 -18.78 16.13
CA GLY A 201 18.39 -19.72 15.23
C GLY A 201 19.86 -19.38 14.91
N LEU A 202 20.34 -18.20 15.30
CA LEU A 202 21.75 -17.79 15.19
C LEU A 202 22.62 -18.26 16.38
N ALA A 203 22.00 -18.84 17.41
CA ALA A 203 22.65 -19.31 18.63
C ALA A 203 23.17 -20.74 18.52
#